data_AF-A0A7S0EYV3-F1
#
_entry.id   AF-A0A7S0EYV3-F1
#
_cell.length_a   1.000
_cell.length_b   1.000
_cell.length_c   1.000
_cell.angle_alpha   90.00
_cell.angle_beta   90.00
_cell.angle_gamma   90.00
#
_symmetry.space_group_name_H-M   'P 1'
#
loop_
_entity.id
_entity.type
_entity.pdbx_description
1 polymer ?
#
loop_
_entity_poly.entity_id
_entity_poly.type
_entity_poly.pdbx_seq_one_letter_code
_entity_poly.pdbx_strand_id
1 'polypeptide(L)'
;KGRKKGILKKAKPVKQEDVERRRLLDEYRRKIESQLLAKVEREKKVLLMCRKLFENEVVSLEELEEVGEWICLKDYEDATKERALLGRCGYPLCGRSLQGAARPVGKAQILFERRMVSGVKGRKFFCSEGCGMASSIFKGSLQAYRPMRDVAEELLSGPSGEQSVHRIVEKEPS
;
A
#
# COMPACT_ATOMS: atom_id res chain seq x y z
N LYS A 1 26.72 64.65 -16.07
CA LYS A 1 26.17 63.66 -15.11
C LYS A 1 26.13 62.29 -15.79
N GLY A 2 26.86 61.31 -15.26
CA GLY A 2 27.33 60.11 -15.98
C GLY A 2 26.27 59.01 -16.22
N ARG A 3 26.32 58.43 -17.42
CA ARG A 3 25.64 57.18 -17.77
C ARG A 3 26.41 55.99 -17.17
N LYS A 4 25.84 55.34 -16.16
CA LYS A 4 26.33 54.04 -15.66
C LYS A 4 26.08 52.98 -16.74
N LYS A 5 27.13 52.56 -17.44
CA LYS A 5 27.07 51.39 -18.34
C LYS A 5 26.98 50.14 -17.48
N GLY A 6 25.81 49.51 -17.45
CA GLY A 6 25.64 48.19 -16.84
C GLY A 6 26.50 47.18 -17.59
N ILE A 7 27.46 46.58 -16.89
CA ILE A 7 28.24 45.45 -17.39
C ILE A 7 27.29 44.25 -17.44
N LEU A 8 26.75 43.97 -18.62
CA LEU A 8 26.09 42.70 -18.90
C LEU A 8 27.13 41.59 -18.80
N LYS A 9 27.16 40.86 -17.68
CA LYS A 9 27.98 39.66 -17.52
C LYS A 9 27.51 38.64 -18.56
N LYS A 10 28.36 38.31 -19.54
CA LYS A 10 28.06 37.28 -20.55
C LYS A 10 27.92 35.92 -19.86
N ALA A 11 26.84 35.21 -20.12
CA ALA A 11 26.64 33.85 -19.62
C ALA A 11 27.74 32.92 -20.17
N LYS A 12 28.31 32.06 -19.32
CA LYS A 12 29.29 31.04 -19.76
C LYS A 12 28.61 30.08 -20.74
N PRO A 13 29.29 29.66 -21.82
CA PRO A 13 28.75 28.66 -22.74
C PRO A 13 28.51 27.35 -21.97
N VAL A 14 27.27 26.84 -22.07
CA VAL A 14 26.90 25.56 -21.45
C VAL A 14 27.59 24.44 -22.23
N LYS A 15 28.32 23.55 -21.54
CA LYS A 15 29.00 22.42 -22.19
C LYS A 15 27.93 21.42 -22.67
N GLN A 16 28.15 20.78 -23.82
CA GLN A 16 27.23 19.75 -24.34
C GLN A 16 26.97 18.63 -23.31
N GLU A 17 27.98 18.27 -22.51
CA GLU A 17 27.85 17.30 -21.41
C GLU A 17 26.84 17.75 -20.33
N ASP A 18 26.75 19.05 -20.04
CA ASP A 18 25.81 19.58 -19.04
C ASP A 18 24.36 19.55 -19.56
N VAL A 19 24.18 19.71 -20.87
CA VAL A 19 22.87 19.58 -21.53
C VAL A 19 22.40 18.13 -21.52
N GLU A 20 23.29 17.19 -21.85
CA GLU A 20 22.96 15.76 -21.85
C GLU A 20 22.69 15.24 -20.43
N ARG A 21 23.51 15.65 -19.45
CA ARG A 21 23.28 15.33 -18.03
C ARG A 21 21.90 15.83 -17.57
N ARG A 22 21.50 17.04 -17.97
CA ARG A 22 20.18 17.58 -17.63
C ARG A 22 19.05 16.76 -18.25
N ARG A 23 19.21 16.35 -19.51
CA ARG A 23 18.24 15.50 -20.21
C ARG A 23 18.04 14.15 -19.53
N LEU A 24 19.13 13.47 -19.18
CA LEU A 24 19.09 12.19 -18.47
C LEU A 24 18.41 12.31 -17.10
N LEU A 25 18.71 13.37 -16.35
CA LEU A 25 18.06 13.63 -15.05
C LEU A 25 16.56 13.91 -15.19
N ASP A 26 16.16 14.65 -16.23
CA ASP A 26 14.75 14.94 -16.49
C ASP A 26 13.98 13.67 -16.90
N GLU A 27 14.59 12.79 -17.70
CA GLU A 27 14.01 11.50 -18.07
C GLU A 27 13.86 10.57 -16.85
N TYR A 28 14.91 10.47 -16.03
CA TYR A 28 14.88 9.68 -14.80
C TYR A 28 13.82 10.21 -13.81
N ARG A 29 13.70 11.54 -13.66
CA ARG A 29 12.66 12.16 -12.84
C ARG A 29 11.26 11.80 -13.34
N ARG A 30 11.00 11.88 -14.64
CA ARG A 30 9.70 11.51 -15.23
C ARG A 30 9.36 10.04 -14.99
N LYS A 31 10.35 9.14 -15.09
CA LYS A 31 10.14 7.72 -14.80
C LYS A 31 9.76 7.50 -13.33
N ILE A 32 10.45 8.14 -12.40
CA ILE A 32 10.11 8.08 -10.96
C ILE A 32 8.71 8.66 -10.70
N GLU A 33 8.39 9.83 -11.25
CA GLU A 33 7.10 10.47 -11.08
C GLU A 33 5.95 9.59 -11.60
N SER A 34 6.12 9.01 -12.79
CA SER A 34 5.14 8.08 -13.38
C SER A 34 4.89 6.86 -12.48
N GLN A 35 5.96 6.24 -11.98
CA GLN A 35 5.85 5.07 -11.10
C GLN A 35 5.23 5.43 -9.74
N LEU A 36 5.53 6.61 -9.20
CA LEU A 36 4.92 7.09 -7.95
C LEU A 36 3.41 7.30 -8.13
N LEU A 37 2.98 7.88 -9.25
CA LEU A 37 1.57 8.06 -9.58
C LEU A 37 0.85 6.71 -9.69
N ALA A 38 1.43 5.75 -10.43
CA ALA A 38 0.88 4.40 -10.54
C ALA A 38 0.75 3.69 -9.18
N LYS A 39 1.74 3.87 -8.29
CA LYS A 39 1.68 3.34 -6.92
C LYS A 39 0.55 3.98 -6.12
N VAL A 40 0.40 5.31 -6.20
CA VAL A 40 -0.69 6.02 -5.50
C VAL A 40 -2.06 5.57 -5.98
N GLU A 41 -2.24 5.36 -7.29
CA GLU A 41 -3.51 4.87 -7.86
C GLU A 41 -3.85 3.46 -7.39
N ARG A 42 -2.86 2.56 -7.37
CA ARG A 42 -3.03 1.20 -6.82
C ARG A 42 -3.43 1.23 -5.36
N GLU A 43 -2.74 2.01 -4.54
CA GLU A 43 -3.05 2.17 -3.12
C GLU A 43 -4.47 2.68 -2.90
N LYS A 44 -4.90 3.68 -3.67
CA LYS A 44 -6.29 4.17 -3.64
C LYS A 44 -7.29 3.05 -3.95
N LYS A 45 -7.01 2.23 -4.98
CA LYS A 45 -7.88 1.10 -5.36
C LYS A 45 -7.94 0.03 -4.27
N VAL A 46 -6.80 -0.33 -3.67
CA VAL A 46 -6.75 -1.28 -2.54
C VAL A 46 -7.57 -0.77 -1.37
N LEU A 47 -7.42 0.51 -1.00
CA LEU A 47 -8.18 1.12 0.08
C LEU A 47 -9.70 1.08 -0.20
N LEU A 48 -10.12 1.32 -1.45
CA LEU A 48 -11.51 1.21 -1.85
C LEU A 48 -12.02 -0.23 -1.67
N MET A 49 -11.23 -1.24 -2.05
CA MET A 49 -11.59 -2.65 -1.91
C MET A 49 -11.67 -3.08 -0.44
N CYS A 50 -10.70 -2.71 0.39
CA CYS A 50 -10.76 -2.98 1.83
C CYS A 50 -12.00 -2.35 2.46
N ARG A 51 -12.31 -1.12 2.08
CA ARG A 51 -13.49 -0.37 2.55
C ARG A 51 -14.80 -1.07 2.21
N LYS A 52 -14.96 -1.57 0.99
CA LYS A 52 -16.14 -2.36 0.58
C LYS A 52 -16.40 -3.52 1.55
N LEU A 53 -15.34 -4.19 2.04
CA LEU A 53 -15.49 -5.33 2.93
C LEU A 53 -16.08 -4.99 4.30
N PHE A 54 -15.90 -3.78 4.83
CA PHE A 54 -16.37 -3.44 6.18
C PHE A 54 -17.49 -2.40 6.25
N GLU A 55 -17.62 -1.51 5.26
CA GLU A 55 -18.74 -0.56 5.20
C GLU A 55 -20.06 -1.29 4.90
N ASN A 56 -20.03 -2.26 3.98
CA ASN A 56 -21.20 -3.08 3.65
C ASN A 56 -21.49 -4.11 4.75
N GLU A 57 -22.77 -4.32 5.04
CA GLU A 57 -23.18 -5.36 5.99
C GLU A 57 -22.87 -6.76 5.44
N VAL A 58 -23.12 -6.98 4.15
CA VAL A 58 -22.83 -8.21 3.41
C VAL A 58 -22.26 -7.83 2.05
N VAL A 59 -21.29 -8.61 1.60
CA VAL A 59 -20.68 -8.54 0.26
C VAL A 59 -21.09 -9.81 -0.49
N SER A 60 -21.28 -9.74 -1.82
CA SER A 60 -21.58 -10.93 -2.64
C SER A 60 -20.32 -11.80 -2.84
N LEU A 61 -20.50 -13.02 -3.34
CA LEU A 61 -19.34 -13.88 -3.65
C LEU A 61 -18.49 -13.27 -4.75
N GLU A 62 -19.11 -12.75 -5.81
CA GLU A 62 -18.41 -12.12 -6.93
C GLU A 62 -17.63 -10.89 -6.48
N GLU A 63 -18.20 -10.08 -5.58
CA GLU A 63 -17.51 -8.91 -5.00
C GLU A 63 -16.34 -9.33 -4.10
N LEU A 64 -16.48 -10.45 -3.36
CA LEU A 64 -15.41 -10.97 -2.52
C LEU A 64 -14.24 -11.50 -3.36
N GLU A 65 -14.54 -12.14 -4.49
CA GLU A 65 -13.56 -12.57 -5.48
C GLU A 65 -12.85 -11.38 -6.12
N GLU A 66 -13.59 -10.36 -6.58
CA GLU A 66 -13.01 -9.11 -7.13
C GLU A 66 -12.05 -8.49 -6.12
N VAL A 67 -12.46 -8.36 -4.86
CA VAL A 67 -11.61 -7.80 -3.80
C VAL A 67 -10.35 -8.64 -3.58
N GLY A 68 -10.47 -9.97 -3.63
CA GLY A 68 -9.36 -10.90 -3.44
C GLY A 68 -8.22 -10.76 -4.43
N GLU A 69 -8.48 -10.21 -5.62
CA GLU A 69 -7.44 -9.91 -6.62
C GLU A 69 -6.54 -8.73 -6.24
N TRP A 70 -7.06 -7.81 -5.41
CA TRP A 70 -6.39 -6.56 -5.07
C TRP A 70 -5.72 -6.56 -3.70
N ILE A 71 -6.26 -7.31 -2.74
CA ILE A 71 -5.84 -7.24 -1.33
C ILE A 71 -4.90 -8.38 -0.93
N CYS A 72 -4.09 -8.16 0.09
CA CYS A 72 -3.25 -9.21 0.68
C CYS A 72 -3.86 -9.80 1.97
N LEU A 73 -3.23 -10.85 2.54
CA LEU A 73 -3.69 -11.43 3.81
C LEU A 73 -3.86 -10.37 4.91
N LYS A 74 -2.91 -9.45 5.03
CA LYS A 74 -2.92 -8.41 6.08
C LYS A 74 -4.09 -7.44 5.89
N ASP A 75 -4.34 -7.03 4.65
CA ASP A 75 -5.46 -6.15 4.31
C ASP A 75 -6.80 -6.79 4.67
N TYR A 76 -6.96 -8.09 4.37
CA TYR A 76 -8.15 -8.84 4.75
C TYR A 76 -8.29 -8.98 6.27
N GLU A 77 -7.22 -9.30 6.99
CA GLU A 77 -7.23 -9.36 8.45
C GLU A 77 -7.70 -8.05 9.07
N ASP A 78 -7.16 -6.93 8.59
CA ASP A 78 -7.53 -5.61 9.08
C ASP A 78 -9.01 -5.32 8.78
N ALA A 79 -9.52 -5.66 7.59
CA ALA A 79 -10.95 -5.57 7.27
C ALA A 79 -11.83 -6.43 8.20
N THR A 80 -11.42 -7.67 8.54
CA THR A 80 -12.18 -8.51 9.48
C THR A 80 -12.24 -7.92 10.89
N LYS A 81 -11.16 -7.26 11.34
CA LYS A 81 -11.12 -6.53 12.62
C LYS A 81 -12.03 -5.31 12.60
N GLU A 82 -11.99 -4.53 11.53
CA GLU A 82 -12.87 -3.36 11.35
C GLU A 82 -14.36 -3.76 11.36
N ARG A 83 -14.73 -4.84 10.66
CA ARG A 83 -16.09 -5.41 10.72
C ARG A 83 -16.51 -5.74 12.16
N ALA A 84 -15.63 -6.34 12.94
CA ALA A 84 -15.91 -6.67 14.33
C ALA A 84 -15.96 -5.45 15.26
N LEU A 85 -15.18 -4.40 15.00
CA LEU A 85 -15.29 -3.12 15.72
C LEU A 85 -16.66 -2.45 15.49
N LEU A 86 -17.28 -2.70 14.32
CA LEU A 86 -18.65 -2.33 13.99
C LEU A 86 -19.71 -3.31 14.54
N GLY A 87 -19.30 -4.36 15.25
CA GLY A 87 -20.20 -5.36 15.81
C GLY A 87 -20.74 -6.36 14.79
N ARG A 88 -20.10 -6.50 13.62
CA ARG A 88 -20.47 -7.45 12.56
C ARG A 88 -19.54 -8.67 12.54
N CYS A 89 -20.03 -9.80 12.05
CA CYS A 89 -19.18 -10.95 11.78
C CYS A 89 -18.07 -10.56 10.80
N GLY A 90 -16.83 -10.93 11.11
CA GLY A 90 -15.64 -10.64 10.33
C GLY A 90 -15.61 -11.35 8.97
N TYR A 91 -16.48 -12.34 8.75
CA TYR A 91 -16.63 -12.97 7.43
C TYR A 91 -17.51 -12.08 6.53
N PRO A 92 -17.02 -11.56 5.39
CA PRO A 92 -17.74 -10.56 4.58
C PRO A 92 -19.07 -11.03 3.98
N LEU A 93 -19.21 -12.33 3.71
CA LEU A 93 -20.45 -12.94 3.21
C LEU A 93 -21.51 -13.12 4.32
N CYS A 94 -21.18 -12.77 5.57
CA CYS A 94 -22.07 -12.94 6.71
C CYS A 94 -22.57 -11.60 7.25
N GLY A 95 -23.88 -11.42 7.24
CA GLY A 95 -24.57 -10.25 7.81
C GLY A 95 -24.92 -10.39 9.29
N ARG A 96 -24.53 -11.49 9.95
CA ARG A 96 -24.85 -11.67 11.36
C ARG A 96 -24.05 -10.69 12.21
N SER A 97 -24.75 -10.01 13.11
CA SER A 97 -24.12 -9.19 14.15
C SER A 97 -23.51 -10.07 15.24
N LEU A 98 -22.41 -9.64 15.83
CA LEU A 98 -21.80 -10.23 17.02
C LEU A 98 -22.58 -9.79 18.26
N GLN A 99 -23.83 -10.24 18.39
CA GLN A 99 -24.66 -9.92 19.55
C GLN A 99 -24.05 -10.54 20.82
N GLY A 100 -23.62 -9.70 21.76
CA GLY A 100 -23.16 -10.11 23.10
C GLY A 100 -21.66 -10.40 23.26
N ALA A 101 -20.87 -10.46 22.19
CA ALA A 101 -19.41 -10.53 22.30
C ALA A 101 -18.88 -9.10 22.41
N ALA A 102 -18.35 -8.75 23.59
CA ALA A 102 -17.78 -7.45 23.92
C ALA A 102 -17.08 -6.83 22.69
N ARG A 103 -17.68 -5.75 22.16
CA ARG A 103 -16.99 -4.83 21.25
C ARG A 103 -15.59 -4.61 21.83
N PRO A 104 -14.50 -4.67 21.05
CA PRO A 104 -13.18 -4.31 21.56
C PRO A 104 -13.17 -2.81 21.90
N VAL A 105 -13.71 -2.44 23.05
CA VAL A 105 -13.70 -1.08 23.58
C VAL A 105 -12.26 -0.82 24.01
N GLY A 106 -11.67 0.22 23.42
CA GLY A 106 -10.23 0.48 23.41
C GLY A 106 -9.54 0.60 24.77
N LYS A 107 -8.21 0.45 24.73
CA LYS A 107 -7.17 0.94 25.67
C LYS A 107 -7.42 0.83 27.19
N ALA A 108 -8.26 -0.09 27.68
CA ALA A 108 -8.41 -0.36 29.12
C ALA A 108 -8.44 -1.87 29.48
N GLN A 109 -7.86 -2.74 28.65
CA GLN A 109 -7.88 -4.20 28.85
C GLN A 109 -6.64 -4.79 29.54
N ILE A 110 -5.77 -3.99 30.16
CA ILE A 110 -4.62 -4.54 30.92
C ILE A 110 -5.08 -5.27 32.20
N LEU A 111 -6.33 -5.09 32.65
CA LEU A 111 -6.85 -5.71 33.87
C LEU A 111 -7.67 -7.01 33.65
N PHE A 112 -7.89 -7.46 32.41
CA PHE A 112 -8.68 -8.69 32.15
C PHE A 112 -7.87 -9.87 31.59
N GLU A 113 -6.55 -9.70 31.47
CA GLU A 113 -5.66 -10.68 30.84
C GLU A 113 -5.45 -11.96 31.67
N ARG A 114 -5.95 -12.01 32.90
CA ARG A 114 -5.73 -13.12 33.85
C ARG A 114 -6.94 -14.03 34.09
N ARG A 115 -7.93 -14.08 33.19
CA ARG A 115 -9.11 -14.97 33.36
C ARG A 115 -9.74 -15.54 32.09
N MET A 116 -9.00 -15.67 30.98
CA MET A 116 -9.51 -16.42 29.83
C MET A 116 -8.68 -17.70 29.64
N VAL A 117 -9.09 -18.73 30.39
CA VAL A 117 -8.58 -20.09 30.35
C VAL A 117 -8.89 -20.70 28.97
N SER A 118 -7.87 -21.36 28.42
CA SER A 118 -7.83 -22.19 27.20
C SER A 118 -9.19 -22.58 26.59
N GLY A 119 -9.47 -22.08 25.38
CA GLY A 119 -10.62 -22.51 24.56
C GLY A 119 -11.19 -21.46 23.59
N VAL A 120 -10.81 -20.17 23.74
CA VAL A 120 -11.38 -19.07 22.94
C VAL A 120 -10.29 -18.34 22.15
N LYS A 121 -9.60 -19.03 21.24
CA LYS A 121 -8.68 -18.39 20.28
C LYS A 121 -9.35 -17.94 18.96
N GLY A 122 -10.66 -18.14 18.78
CA GLY A 122 -11.35 -17.86 17.51
C GLY A 122 -12.64 -17.03 17.55
N ARG A 123 -13.18 -16.66 18.72
CA ARG A 123 -14.54 -16.05 18.83
C ARG A 123 -14.55 -14.52 18.95
N LYS A 124 -13.42 -13.83 18.77
CA LYS A 124 -13.39 -12.35 18.90
C LYS A 124 -13.96 -11.63 17.67
N PHE A 125 -13.99 -12.30 16.51
CA PHE A 125 -14.32 -11.67 15.24
C PHE A 125 -15.42 -12.37 14.44
N PHE A 126 -15.81 -13.61 14.78
CA PHE A 126 -16.77 -14.38 13.97
C PHE A 126 -17.97 -14.87 14.78
N CYS A 127 -19.14 -14.96 14.14
CA CYS A 127 -20.38 -15.40 14.79
C CYS A 127 -20.44 -16.92 15.02
N SER A 128 -19.65 -17.70 14.29
CA SER A 128 -19.61 -19.17 14.39
C SER A 128 -18.26 -19.70 13.92
N GLU A 129 -17.94 -20.93 14.31
CA GLU A 129 -16.73 -21.63 13.85
C GLU A 129 -16.72 -21.82 12.33
N GLY A 130 -17.88 -22.09 11.72
CA GLY A 130 -18.01 -22.17 10.27
C GLY A 130 -17.64 -20.87 9.55
N CYS A 131 -18.02 -19.70 10.09
CA CYS A 131 -17.59 -18.42 9.54
C CYS A 131 -16.09 -18.19 9.73
N GLY A 132 -15.51 -18.61 10.86
CA GLY A 132 -14.07 -18.54 11.08
C GLY A 132 -13.28 -19.43 10.12
N MET A 133 -13.75 -20.66 9.88
CA MET A 133 -13.13 -21.58 8.93
C MET A 133 -13.25 -21.08 7.49
N ALA A 134 -14.44 -20.66 7.06
CA ALA A 134 -14.65 -20.12 5.72
C ALA A 134 -13.80 -18.85 5.47
N SER A 135 -13.74 -17.96 6.46
CA SER A 135 -12.86 -16.78 6.41
C SER A 135 -11.39 -17.15 6.36
N SER A 136 -10.97 -18.19 7.08
CA SER A 136 -9.59 -18.70 7.03
C SER A 136 -9.24 -19.33 5.68
N ILE A 137 -10.19 -20.02 5.04
CA ILE A 137 -9.99 -20.61 3.70
C ILE A 137 -9.81 -19.48 2.68
N PHE A 138 -10.70 -18.48 2.68
CA PHE A 138 -10.58 -17.32 1.79
C PHE A 138 -9.28 -16.56 2.04
N LYS A 139 -8.91 -16.33 3.31
CA LYS A 139 -7.64 -15.71 3.66
C LYS A 139 -6.45 -16.50 3.09
N GLY A 140 -6.53 -17.83 3.09
CA GLY A 140 -5.50 -18.72 2.54
C GLY A 140 -5.38 -18.66 1.01
N SER A 141 -6.40 -18.19 0.28
CA SER A 141 -6.31 -17.95 -1.16
C SER A 141 -5.71 -16.59 -1.53
N LEU A 142 -5.48 -15.69 -0.57
CA LEU A 142 -4.91 -14.36 -0.81
C LEU A 142 -3.38 -14.39 -0.88
N GLN A 143 -2.81 -13.37 -1.53
CA GLN A 143 -1.36 -13.22 -1.64
C GLN A 143 -0.74 -12.70 -0.33
N ALA A 144 0.43 -13.24 0.04
CA ALA A 144 1.19 -12.90 1.26
C ALA A 144 1.54 -11.41 1.39
N TYR A 145 1.82 -10.79 0.26
CA TYR A 145 2.19 -9.39 0.14
C TYR A 145 1.35 -8.80 -0.98
N ARG A 146 1.10 -7.49 -0.90
CA ARG A 146 0.47 -6.79 -2.02
C ARG A 146 1.32 -7.04 -3.27
N PRO A 147 0.73 -7.53 -4.36
CA PRO A 147 1.48 -7.74 -5.60
C PRO A 147 2.07 -6.39 -6.02
N MET A 148 3.36 -6.20 -5.80
CA MET A 148 4.15 -5.13 -6.43
C MET A 148 4.51 -5.53 -7.86
N ARG A 149 3.56 -6.12 -8.60
CA ARG A 149 3.84 -6.83 -9.86
C ARG A 149 4.48 -5.97 -10.95
N ASP A 150 4.48 -4.64 -10.82
CA ASP A 150 4.93 -3.77 -11.93
C ASP A 150 5.95 -2.69 -11.54
N VAL A 151 6.45 -2.66 -10.30
CA VAL A 151 7.41 -1.60 -9.90
C VAL A 151 8.86 -2.10 -9.92
N ALA A 152 9.10 -3.37 -9.60
CA ALA A 152 10.46 -3.91 -9.52
C ALA A 152 11.01 -4.34 -10.90
N GLU A 153 10.17 -4.94 -11.74
CA GLU A 153 10.61 -5.48 -13.04
C GLU A 153 10.92 -4.36 -14.04
N GLU A 154 10.23 -3.23 -13.95
CA GLU A 154 10.52 -2.02 -14.75
C GLU A 154 11.70 -1.19 -14.21
N LEU A 155 12.06 -1.37 -12.93
CA LEU A 155 13.26 -0.77 -12.33
C LEU A 155 14.55 -1.45 -12.81
N LEU A 156 14.49 -2.79 -12.96
CA LEU A 156 15.63 -3.61 -13.36
C LEU A 156 15.76 -3.79 -14.88
N SER A 157 14.69 -3.54 -15.65
CA SER A 157 14.71 -3.52 -17.13
C SER A 157 14.98 -2.13 -17.73
N GLY A 158 15.77 -1.31 -17.04
CA GLY A 158 16.36 -0.10 -17.63
C GLY A 158 17.44 -0.45 -18.67
N PRO A 159 17.68 0.40 -19.69
CA PRO A 159 18.69 0.13 -20.71
C PRO A 159 20.05 -0.04 -20.03
N SER A 160 20.82 -1.00 -20.52
CA SER A 160 22.23 -1.33 -20.24
C SER A 160 23.14 -0.09 -20.03
N GLY A 161 22.99 0.56 -18.88
CA GLY A 161 23.57 1.86 -18.55
C GLY A 161 23.94 2.01 -17.08
N GLU A 162 23.86 0.94 -16.29
CA GLU A 162 24.36 0.90 -14.90
C GLU A 162 25.84 1.27 -14.80
N GLN A 163 26.62 1.15 -15.88
CA GLN A 163 28.02 1.57 -15.93
C GLN A 163 28.21 3.09 -16.09
N SER A 164 27.18 3.85 -16.48
CA SER A 164 27.32 5.29 -16.77
C SER A 164 27.03 6.17 -15.54
N VAL A 165 26.08 5.77 -14.69
CA VAL A 165 25.66 6.57 -13.53
C VAL A 165 26.68 6.56 -12.40
N HIS A 166 27.31 5.40 -12.11
CA HIS A 166 28.38 5.32 -11.11
C HIS A 166 29.61 6.16 -11.49
N ARG A 167 29.84 6.37 -12.78
CA ARG A 167 30.98 7.16 -13.31
C ARG A 167 30.76 8.68 -13.21
N ILE A 168 29.52 9.13 -13.01
CA ILE A 168 29.17 10.56 -12.92
C ILE A 168 29.40 11.09 -11.49
N VAL A 169 29.30 10.23 -10.48
CA VAL A 169 29.46 10.63 -9.06
C VAL A 169 30.92 10.73 -8.64
N GLU A 170 31.85 10.01 -9.28
CA GLU A 170 33.28 9.98 -8.89
C GLU A 170 34.17 11.04 -9.57
N LYS A 171 33.62 11.94 -10.39
CA LYS A 171 34.38 13.02 -11.03
C LYS A 171 34.04 14.39 -10.46
N GLU A 172 34.24 14.57 -9.17
CA GLU A 172 34.55 15.89 -8.60
C GLU A 172 36.06 15.98 -8.35
N PRO A 173 36.82 16.83 -9.07
CA PRO A 173 38.19 17.12 -8.67
C PRO A 173 38.18 18.11 -7.50
N SER A 174 38.97 17.79 -6.47
CA SER A 174 39.43 18.70 -5.41
C SER A 174 40.32 19.82 -5.97
#